data_AF-A0A1Q3BNS2-F1
#
_entry.id   AF-A0A1Q3BNS2-F1
#
_cell.length_a   1.000
_cell.length_b   1.000
_cell.length_c   1.000
_cell.angle_alpha   90.00
_cell.angle_beta   90.00
_cell.angle_gamma   90.00
#
_symmetry.space_group_name_H-M   'P 1'
#
loop_
_entity.id
_entity.type
_entity.pdbx_description
1 polymer ?
#
loop_
_entity_poly.entity_id
_entity_poly.type
_entity_poly.pdbx_seq_one_letter_code
_entity_poly.pdbx_strand_id
1 'polypeptide(L)'
;VEVRWNRPPTGWIKCNMDGTVSNRDFSRIGLVFRDQNREALLACALKQHGCMAPPVIDALAIWKVVTVARERNFVSVIFESDCLHVIQQSILRRNALEFRYHS
;
A
#
# COMPACT_ATOMS: atom_id res chain seq x y z
N VAL A 1 -12.37 16.66 -9.91
CA VAL A 1 -13.20 15.54 -9.44
C VAL A 1 -12.65 15.12 -8.09
N GLU A 2 -13.43 15.24 -7.02
CA GLU A 2 -13.01 14.84 -5.68
C GLU A 2 -12.98 13.30 -5.61
N VAL A 3 -11.79 12.71 -5.49
CA VAL A 3 -11.66 11.25 -5.33
C VAL A 3 -11.94 10.94 -3.86
N ARG A 4 -13.19 10.58 -3.56
CA ARG A 4 -13.61 10.24 -2.21
C ARG A 4 -13.14 8.82 -1.87
N TRP A 5 -12.41 8.68 -0.76
CA TRP A 5 -12.02 7.36 -0.27
C TRP A 5 -13.26 6.49 0.01
N ASN A 6 -13.26 5.28 -0.53
CA ASN A 6 -14.33 4.31 -0.37
C ASN A 6 -13.92 3.23 0.62
N ARG A 7 -14.80 2.92 1.57
CA ARG A 7 -14.57 1.82 2.53
C ARG A 7 -14.40 0.47 1.81
N PRO A 8 -13.57 -0.44 2.33
CA PRO A 8 -13.49 -1.79 1.79
C PRO A 8 -14.81 -2.56 1.99
N PRO A 9 -15.00 -3.68 1.26
CA PRO A 9 -16.07 -4.64 1.57
C PRO A 9 -15.97 -5.16 3.02
N THR A 10 -17.08 -5.67 3.56
CA THR A 10 -17.10 -6.25 4.91
C THR A 10 -16.09 -7.40 5.02
N GLY A 11 -15.28 -7.39 6.08
CA GLY A 11 -14.24 -8.40 6.32
C GLY A 11 -12.94 -8.17 5.55
N TRP A 12 -12.86 -7.08 4.78
CA TRP A 12 -11.64 -6.66 4.09
C TRP A 12 -11.02 -5.45 4.77
N ILE A 13 -9.70 -5.37 4.66
CA ILE A 13 -8.91 -4.23 5.12
C ILE A 13 -8.43 -3.47 3.88
N LYS A 14 -8.46 -2.15 3.93
CA LYS A 14 -7.88 -1.30 2.90
C LYS A 14 -6.62 -0.62 3.43
N CYS A 15 -5.52 -0.75 2.71
CA CYS A 15 -4.28 -0.04 2.98
C CYS A 15 -4.09 1.09 1.98
N ASN A 16 -4.08 2.34 2.46
CA ASN A 16 -3.55 3.45 1.67
C ASN A 16 -2.04 3.50 1.86
N MET A 17 -1.28 3.57 0.77
CA MET A 17 0.17 3.60 0.77
C MET A 17 0.71 4.75 -0.09
N ASP A 18 1.81 5.33 0.35
CA ASP A 18 2.55 6.36 -0.38
C ASP A 18 4.06 6.17 -0.15
N GLY A 19 4.84 6.37 -1.21
CA GLY A 19 6.29 6.37 -1.22
C GLY A 19 6.83 7.76 -1.55
N THR A 20 7.48 8.42 -0.59
CA THR A 20 8.08 9.73 -0.81
C THR A 20 9.60 9.64 -0.88
N VAL A 21 10.19 10.26 -1.88
CA VAL A 21 11.65 10.41 -2.01
C VAL A 21 12.06 11.77 -1.45
N SER A 22 13.07 11.82 -0.57
CA SER A 22 13.63 13.08 -0.08
C SER A 22 14.87 13.47 -0.86
N ASN A 23 15.05 14.77 -1.04
CA ASN A 23 16.25 15.39 -1.61
C ASN A 23 17.50 15.25 -0.72
N ARG A 24 17.36 14.64 0.48
CA ARG A 24 18.39 14.56 1.54
C ARG A 24 18.70 13.11 1.94
N ASP A 25 18.99 12.25 0.97
CA ASP A 25 19.55 10.89 1.15
C ASP A 25 18.65 9.83 1.78
N PHE A 26 17.35 10.07 1.91
CA PHE A 26 16.42 9.05 2.40
C PHE A 26 15.11 9.05 1.63
N SER A 27 14.44 7.91 1.69
CA SER A 27 13.08 7.74 1.19
C SER A 27 12.17 7.34 2.35
N ARG A 28 10.87 7.54 2.19
CA ARG A 28 9.86 7.23 3.21
C ARG A 28 8.72 6.46 2.61
N ILE A 29 8.15 5.57 3.41
CA ILE A 29 6.93 4.86 3.07
C ILE A 29 5.92 5.12 4.17
N GLY A 30 4.73 5.58 3.80
CA GLY A 30 3.57 5.70 4.66
C GLY A 30 2.57 4.61 4.33
N LEU A 31 2.07 3.89 5.34
CA LEU A 31 1.01 2.89 5.21
C LEU A 31 -0.11 3.19 6.21
N VAL A 32 -1.37 3.08 5.80
CA VAL A 32 -2.53 3.20 6.69
C VAL A 32 -3.56 2.12 6.37
N PHE A 33 -3.72 1.17 7.28
CA PHE A 33 -4.70 0.09 7.19
C PHE A 33 -6.00 0.50 7.89
N ARG A 34 -7.12 0.38 7.17
CA ARG A 34 -8.46 0.70 7.67
C ARG A 34 -9.43 -0.43 7.42
N ASP A 35 -10.38 -0.64 8.33
CA ASP A 35 -11.46 -1.61 8.18
C ASP A 35 -12.70 -1.02 7.46
N GLN A 36 -13.76 -1.81 7.35
CA GLN A 36 -15.04 -1.40 6.77
C GLN A 36 -15.79 -0.32 7.59
N ASN A 37 -15.44 -0.15 8.86
CA ASN A 37 -16.00 0.88 9.75
C ASN A 37 -15.23 2.20 9.64
N ARG A 38 -14.21 2.26 8.76
CA ARG A 38 -13.29 3.38 8.55
C ARG A 38 -12.28 3.57 9.70
N GLU A 39 -12.24 2.63 10.64
CA GLU A 39 -11.34 2.64 11.76
C GLU A 39 -9.92 2.31 11.29
N ALA A 40 -8.95 3.08 11.76
CA ALA A 40 -7.55 2.83 11.48
C ALA A 40 -7.06 1.68 12.38
N LEU A 41 -6.79 0.53 11.77
CA LEU A 41 -6.26 -0.65 12.48
C LEU A 41 -4.76 -0.52 12.73
N LEU A 42 -4.05 0.10 11.79
CA LEU A 42 -2.60 0.31 11.86
C LEU A 42 -2.17 1.46 10.95
N ALA A 43 -1.21 2.25 11.43
CA ALA A 43 -0.48 3.21 10.61
C ALA A 43 1.03 2.96 10.78
N CYS A 44 1.77 3.02 9.67
CA CYS A 44 3.22 2.84 9.67
C CYS A 44 3.90 3.97 8.91
N ALA A 45 5.04 4.42 9.43
CA ALA A 45 5.97 5.30 8.73
C ALA A 45 7.35 4.65 8.76
N LEU A 46 7.87 4.30 7.59
CA LEU A 46 9.14 3.61 7.43
C LEU A 46 10.13 4.55 6.77
N LYS A 47 11.32 4.67 7.35
CA LYS A 47 12.44 5.42 6.76
C LYS A 47 13.38 4.45 6.08
N GLN A 48 13.65 4.69 4.80
CA GLN A 48 14.60 3.93 4.01
C GLN A 48 15.84 4.75 3.72
N HIS A 49 17.01 4.14 3.97
CA HIS A 49 18.30 4.75 3.65
C HIS A 49 18.47 4.81 2.13
N GLY A 50 18.94 5.96 1.64
CA GLY A 50 19.14 6.21 0.21
C GLY A 50 17.97 6.98 -0.43
N CYS A 51 18.33 7.80 -1.41
CA CYS A 51 17.41 8.44 -2.33
C CYS A 51 17.04 7.41 -3.41
N MET A 52 15.89 6.76 -3.27
CA MET A 52 15.40 5.77 -4.22
C MET A 52 14.72 6.49 -5.39
N ALA A 53 14.76 5.89 -6.58
CA ALA A 53 13.90 6.36 -7.66
C ALA A 53 12.41 6.17 -7.29
N PRO A 54 11.50 7.07 -7.70
CA PRO A 54 10.08 6.98 -7.35
C PRO A 54 9.45 5.58 -7.60
N PRO A 55 9.65 4.93 -8.76
CA PRO A 55 9.09 3.59 -8.99
C PRO A 55 9.61 2.52 -8.02
N VAL A 56 10.84 2.68 -7.51
CA VAL A 56 11.46 1.75 -6.56
C VAL A 56 10.85 1.92 -5.17
N ILE A 57 10.63 3.16 -4.71
CA ILE A 57 10.02 3.38 -3.40
C ILE A 57 8.57 2.90 -3.35
N ASP A 58 7.84 3.02 -4.47
CA ASP A 58 6.48 2.51 -4.61
C ASP A 58 6.43 0.98 -4.60
N ALA A 59 7.31 0.31 -5.37
CA ALA A 59 7.42 -1.14 -5.33
C ALA A 59 7.78 -1.63 -3.92
N LEU A 60 8.64 -0.90 -3.22
CA LEU A 60 8.97 -1.20 -1.84
C LEU A 60 7.78 -0.97 -0.89
N ALA A 61 6.97 0.06 -1.13
CA ALA A 61 5.73 0.29 -0.38
C ALA A 61 4.76 -0.89 -0.54
N ILE A 62 4.55 -1.40 -1.76
CA ILE A 62 3.74 -2.61 -2.00
C ILE A 62 4.29 -3.80 -1.20
N TRP A 63 5.59 -4.04 -1.28
CA TRP A 63 6.23 -5.14 -0.55
C TRP A 63 6.05 -5.01 0.97
N LYS A 64 6.13 -3.77 1.49
CA LYS A 64 5.89 -3.48 2.91
C LYS A 64 4.44 -3.68 3.31
N VAL A 65 3.46 -3.32 2.47
CA VAL A 65 2.05 -3.62 2.73
C VAL A 65 1.84 -5.11 2.92
N VAL A 66 2.37 -5.94 2.00
CA VAL A 66 2.21 -7.41 2.06
C VAL A 66 2.88 -7.98 3.30
N THR A 67 4.09 -7.54 3.62
CA THR A 67 4.82 -7.99 4.80
C THR A 67 4.08 -7.65 6.09
N VAL A 68 3.65 -6.39 6.25
CA VAL A 68 2.93 -5.94 7.44
C VAL A 68 1.57 -6.63 7.57
N ALA A 69 0.85 -6.81 6.45
CA ALA A 69 -0.42 -7.55 6.45
C ALA A 69 -0.23 -8.99 6.96
N ARG A 70 0.83 -9.69 6.52
CA ARG A 70 1.17 -11.02 7.02
C ARG A 70 1.48 -11.03 8.51
N GLU A 71 2.36 -10.14 8.96
CA GLU A 71 2.74 -10.04 10.38
C GLU A 71 1.53 -9.77 11.30
N ARG A 72 0.49 -9.11 10.76
CA ARG A 72 -0.75 -8.80 11.47
C ARG A 72 -1.88 -9.80 11.24
N ASN A 73 -1.63 -10.88 10.51
CA ASN A 73 -2.64 -11.88 10.13
C ASN A 73 -3.86 -11.27 9.40
N PHE A 74 -3.63 -10.22 8.60
CA PHE A 74 -4.66 -9.64 7.75
C PHE A 74 -4.85 -10.51 6.51
N VAL A 75 -5.98 -11.22 6.46
CA VAL A 75 -6.24 -12.24 5.44
C VAL A 75 -6.67 -11.66 4.10
N SER A 76 -7.39 -10.53 4.12
CA SER A 76 -7.98 -9.91 2.92
C SER A 76 -7.67 -8.42 2.89
N VAL A 77 -6.69 -8.02 2.08
CA VAL A 77 -6.20 -6.63 1.99
C VAL A 77 -6.31 -6.08 0.56
N ILE A 78 -6.92 -4.91 0.42
CA ILE A 78 -6.88 -4.08 -0.80
C ILE A 78 -5.86 -2.97 -0.54
N PHE A 79 -4.94 -2.69 -1.46
CA PHE A 79 -4.04 -1.55 -1.34
C PHE A 79 -4.28 -0.50 -2.43
N GLU A 80 -4.15 0.76 -2.07
CA GLU A 80 -4.30 1.92 -2.95
C GLU A 80 -3.03 2.78 -2.85
N SER A 81 -2.51 3.18 -4.01
CA SER A 81 -1.38 4.11 -4.14
C SER A 81 -1.78 5.29 -5.02
N ASP A 82 -1.19 6.44 -4.78
CA ASP A 82 -1.31 7.65 -5.59
C ASP A 82 -0.32 7.67 -6.77
N CYS A 83 0.66 6.77 -6.83
CA CYS A 83 1.59 6.70 -7.95
C CYS A 83 0.96 6.01 -9.17
N LEU A 84 0.45 6.85 -10.09
CA LEU A 84 -0.01 6.46 -11.43
C LEU A 84 0.99 5.60 -12.20
N HIS A 85 2.29 5.82 -12.03
CA HIS A 85 3.33 5.12 -12.79
C HIS A 85 3.43 3.64 -12.38
N VAL A 86 3.37 3.34 -11.08
CA VAL A 86 3.38 1.96 -10.58
C VAL A 86 2.03 1.29 -10.79
N ILE A 87 0.92 2.01 -10.62
CA ILE A 87 -0.41 1.47 -10.96
C ILE A 87 -0.50 1.10 -12.44
N GLN A 88 -0.03 1.94 -13.38
CA GLN A 88 -0.02 1.57 -14.80
C GLN A 88 0.91 0.39 -15.10
N GLN A 89 2.10 0.33 -14.50
CA GLN A 89 3.04 -0.79 -14.79
C GLN A 89 2.64 -2.11 -14.08
N SER A 90 1.99 -2.04 -12.92
CA SER A 90 1.57 -3.23 -12.15
C SER A 90 0.15 -3.71 -12.48
N ILE A 91 -0.76 -2.83 -12.93
CA ILE A 91 -2.17 -3.14 -13.22
C ILE A 91 -2.47 -3.29 -14.73
N LEU A 92 -1.59 -2.86 -15.65
CA LEU A 92 -1.78 -3.15 -17.09
C LEU A 92 -1.57 -4.63 -17.47
N ARG A 93 -1.39 -5.54 -16.51
CA ARG A 93 -1.59 -6.98 -16.71
C ARG A 93 -2.65 -7.55 -15.76
N ARG A 94 -3.91 -7.22 -16.07
CA ARG A 94 -5.18 -7.84 -15.66
C ARG A 94 -5.54 -7.78 -14.18
N ASN A 95 -6.72 -7.18 -13.93
CA ASN A 95 -7.71 -7.44 -12.87
C ASN A 95 -7.17 -7.69 -11.45
N ALA A 96 -7.48 -6.77 -10.53
CA ALA A 96 -7.47 -6.91 -9.06
C ALA A 96 -6.72 -8.16 -8.55
N LEU A 97 -5.48 -7.98 -8.09
CA LEU A 97 -4.69 -9.05 -7.49
C LEU A 97 -5.34 -9.51 -6.17
N GLU A 98 -6.21 -10.50 -6.27
CA GLU A 98 -6.71 -11.27 -5.14
C GLU A 98 -5.67 -12.34 -4.80
N PHE A 99 -4.75 -12.03 -3.88
CA PHE A 99 -3.82 -13.03 -3.37
C PHE A 99 -4.53 -13.94 -2.36
N ARG A 100 -5.09 -15.07 -2.84
CA ARG A 100 -5.47 -16.20 -1.98
C ARG A 100 -4.31 -17.19 -1.89
N TYR A 101 -3.80 -17.42 -0.68
CA TYR A 101 -2.82 -18.47 -0.39
C TYR A 101 -3.51 -19.62 0.35
N HIS A 102 -3.31 -20.84 -0.13
CA HIS A 102 -3.64 -22.06 0.59
C HIS A 102 -2.35 -22.66 1.16
N SER A 103 -2.43 -23.09 2.42
CA SER A 103 -1.34 -23.63 3.25
C SER A 103 -0.61 -24.79 2.60
#